data_AF-A0A1S8MYM3-F1
#
_entry.id   AF-A0A1S8MYM3-F1
#
_cell.length_a   1.000
_cell.length_b   1.000
_cell.length_c   1.000
_cell.angle_alpha   90.00
_cell.angle_beta   90.00
_cell.angle_gamma   90.00
#
_symmetry.space_group_name_H-M   'P 1'
#
loop_
_entity.id
_entity.type
_entity.pdbx_description
1 polymer ?
#
loop_
_entity_poly.entity_id
_entity_poly.type
_entity_poly.pdbx_seq_one_letter_code
_entity_poly.pdbx_strand_id
1 'polypeptide(L)'
;MKHELNVYELGGFLKKIEKEHNLNILIKSTLSGGWMTITGEASIKKIPSEESHCCSKKDNIIDILVNDENEQGITIKLTGAKDKKFTIDISAARYRELSSNNLTINQIKVNENECKLRIDENIIFAIKANAENIEKLLISN
;
A
#
# COMPACT_ATOMS: atom_id res chain seq x y z
N MET A 1 6.80 -5.65 -9.76
CA MET A 1 7.90 -6.59 -9.44
C MET A 1 7.99 -6.73 -7.92
N LYS A 2 8.95 -7.49 -7.38
CA LYS A 2 9.12 -7.66 -5.92
C LYS A 2 10.34 -6.91 -5.40
N HIS A 3 10.18 -6.18 -4.31
CA HIS A 3 11.23 -5.42 -3.62
C HIS A 3 11.21 -5.72 -2.12
N GLU A 4 12.31 -5.46 -1.42
CA GLU A 4 12.37 -5.54 0.04
C GLU A 4 12.78 -4.19 0.61
N LEU A 5 11.92 -3.60 1.44
CA LEU A 5 12.15 -2.28 2.04
C LEU A 5 12.16 -2.37 3.56
N ASN A 6 13.07 -1.67 4.20
CA ASN A 6 12.97 -1.40 5.63
C ASN A 6 11.84 -0.38 5.90
N VAL A 7 11.52 -0.14 7.17
CA VAL A 7 10.38 0.73 7.53
C VAL A 7 10.59 2.20 7.14
N TYR A 8 11.82 2.69 7.09
CA TYR A 8 12.15 4.05 6.67
C TYR A 8 12.00 4.23 5.16
N GLU A 9 12.56 3.30 4.39
CA GLU A 9 12.41 3.24 2.94
C GLU A 9 10.93 3.11 2.54
N LEU A 10 10.19 2.23 3.23
CA LEU A 10 8.76 2.04 2.99
C LEU A 10 7.95 3.30 3.32
N GLY A 11 8.20 3.92 4.47
CA GLY A 11 7.53 5.16 4.87
C GLY A 11 7.75 6.28 3.85
N GLY A 12 9.00 6.50 3.45
CA GLY A 12 9.36 7.47 2.42
C GLY A 12 8.71 7.18 1.08
N PHE A 13 8.72 5.92 0.65
CA PHE A 13 8.10 5.49 -0.60
C PHE A 13 6.59 5.71 -0.63
N LEU A 14 5.87 5.27 0.41
CA LEU A 14 4.42 5.49 0.52
C LEU A 14 4.08 6.99 0.53
N LYS A 15 4.90 7.81 1.19
CA LYS A 15 4.71 9.27 1.22
C LYS A 15 4.94 9.93 -0.13
N LYS A 16 5.89 9.43 -0.94
CA LYS A 16 6.10 9.91 -2.32
C LYS A 16 4.89 9.60 -3.19
N ILE A 17 4.36 8.37 -3.12
CA ILE A 17 3.18 7.98 -3.88
C ILE A 17 1.97 8.85 -3.49
N GLU A 18 1.72 9.03 -2.18
CA GLU A 18 0.58 9.84 -1.69
C GLU A 18 0.60 11.29 -2.21
N LYS A 19 1.79 11.87 -2.43
CA LYS A 19 1.90 13.25 -2.95
C LYS A 19 1.42 13.38 -4.39
N GLU A 20 1.55 12.31 -5.17
CA GLU A 20 1.28 12.32 -6.62
C GLU A 20 -0.05 11.62 -6.96
N HIS A 21 -0.52 10.73 -6.08
CA HIS A 21 -1.64 9.86 -6.35
C HIS A 21 -2.50 9.61 -5.09
N ASN A 22 -3.82 9.56 -5.28
CA ASN A 22 -4.71 9.10 -4.23
C ASN A 22 -4.47 7.60 -3.96
N LEU A 23 -4.46 7.26 -2.67
CA LEU A 23 -4.23 5.90 -2.18
C LEU A 23 -5.52 5.34 -1.61
N ASN A 24 -6.03 4.24 -2.15
CA ASN A 24 -7.04 3.44 -1.46
C ASN A 24 -6.38 2.22 -0.86
N ILE A 25 -6.66 1.91 0.39
CA ILE A 25 -6.08 0.77 1.10
C ILE A 25 -7.11 -0.33 1.34
N LEU A 26 -6.66 -1.57 1.29
CA LEU A 26 -7.34 -2.75 1.81
C LEU A 26 -6.36 -3.50 2.70
N ILE A 27 -6.72 -3.68 3.97
CA ILE A 27 -6.00 -4.53 4.91
C ILE A 27 -6.88 -5.72 5.21
N LYS A 28 -6.33 -6.93 5.07
CA LYS A 28 -6.99 -8.17 5.47
C LYS A 28 -6.19 -8.82 6.58
N SER A 29 -6.86 -9.13 7.69
CA SER A 29 -6.28 -9.88 8.80
C SER A 29 -7.09 -11.15 9.02
N THR A 30 -6.41 -12.30 9.07
CA THR A 30 -7.04 -13.60 9.36
C THR A 30 -7.30 -13.72 10.86
N LEU A 31 -8.50 -14.17 11.21
CA LEU A 31 -8.94 -14.44 12.58
C LEU A 31 -9.26 -15.93 12.73
N SER A 32 -9.30 -16.44 13.95
CA SER A 32 -9.53 -17.87 14.23
C SER A 32 -10.83 -18.42 13.61
N GLY A 33 -11.87 -17.58 13.49
CA GLY A 33 -13.15 -17.94 12.87
C GLY A 33 -13.45 -17.26 11.53
N GLY A 34 -12.53 -16.50 10.94
CA GLY A 34 -12.83 -15.71 9.74
C GLY A 34 -11.75 -14.72 9.34
N TRP A 35 -12.14 -13.56 8.81
CA TRP A 35 -11.21 -12.47 8.50
C TRP A 35 -11.83 -11.12 8.82
N MET A 36 -10.98 -10.15 9.13
CA MET A 36 -11.31 -8.74 9.25
C MET A 36 -10.74 -8.00 8.05
N THR A 37 -11.51 -7.05 7.51
CA THR A 37 -11.06 -6.18 6.42
C THR A 37 -11.21 -4.72 6.84
N ILE A 38 -10.20 -3.90 6.57
CA ILE A 38 -10.28 -2.44 6.66
C ILE A 38 -10.07 -1.89 5.25
N THR A 39 -10.98 -1.03 4.79
CA THR A 39 -10.89 -0.37 3.49
C THR A 39 -11.21 1.10 3.60
N GLY A 40 -10.55 1.93 2.81
CA GLY A 40 -10.82 3.36 2.75
C GLY A 40 -9.74 4.12 2.01
N GLU A 41 -9.88 5.44 1.97
CA GLU A 41 -8.83 6.33 1.48
C GLU A 41 -7.72 6.42 2.53
N ALA A 42 -6.48 6.25 2.10
CA ALA A 42 -5.31 6.23 2.97
C ALA A 42 -4.51 7.51 2.86
N SER A 43 -4.12 8.06 4.01
CA SER A 43 -3.17 9.16 4.12
C SER A 43 -2.00 8.80 5.04
N ILE A 44 -0.77 9.04 4.59
CA ILE A 44 0.45 8.79 5.37
C ILE A 44 0.70 9.99 6.27
N LYS A 45 0.26 9.91 7.54
CA LYS A 45 0.35 11.03 8.49
C LYS A 45 1.73 11.17 9.10
N LYS A 46 2.42 10.05 9.29
CA LYS A 46 3.74 10.01 9.92
C LYS A 46 4.60 8.96 9.25
N ILE A 47 5.85 9.32 8.98
CA ILE A 47 6.90 8.38 8.57
C ILE A 47 7.95 8.33 9.67
N PRO A 48 8.63 7.19 9.86
CA PRO A 48 9.69 7.07 10.84
C PRO A 48 10.87 7.98 10.46
N SER A 49 11.55 8.53 11.46
CA SER A 49 12.73 9.38 11.29
C SER A 49 13.94 8.79 12.01
N GLU A 50 15.11 8.92 11.39
CA GLU A 50 16.38 8.52 11.99
C GLU A 50 17.04 9.63 12.84
N GLU A 51 16.45 10.84 12.88
CA GLU A 51 17.08 12.02 13.46
C GLU A 51 17.41 11.85 14.96
N SER A 52 18.71 11.74 15.24
CA SER A 52 19.28 11.76 16.58
C SER A 52 19.65 13.19 16.98
N HIS A 53 18.66 14.07 17.17
CA HIS A 53 18.91 15.36 17.83
C HIS A 53 18.61 15.25 19.33
N CYS A 54 19.69 15.05 20.10
CA CYS A 54 19.88 15.22 21.55
C CYS A 54 18.97 14.47 22.54
N CYS A 55 17.72 14.11 22.24
CA CYS A 55 16.81 13.40 23.16
C CYS A 55 15.72 12.57 22.44
N SER A 56 15.71 12.52 21.11
CA SER A 56 14.67 11.84 20.32
C SER A 56 14.87 10.32 20.32
N LYS A 57 13.86 9.57 20.79
CA LYS A 57 13.83 8.11 20.65
C LYS A 57 13.75 7.77 19.17
N LYS A 58 14.55 6.80 18.72
CA LYS A 58 14.43 6.24 17.37
C LYS A 58 12.98 5.82 17.12
N ASP A 59 12.39 6.34 16.06
CA ASP A 59 11.04 6.03 15.66
C ASP A 59 11.09 5.07 14.47
N ASN A 60 10.27 4.04 14.52
CA ASN A 60 10.18 2.97 13.53
C ASN A 60 8.71 2.73 13.13
N ILE A 61 7.84 3.73 13.30
CA ILE A 61 6.41 3.63 13.07
C ILE A 61 5.99 4.51 11.88
N ILE A 62 5.21 3.93 10.97
CA ILE A 62 4.43 4.64 9.95
C ILE A 62 2.99 4.73 10.45
N ASP A 63 2.43 5.94 10.52
CA ASP A 63 1.01 6.16 10.84
C ASP A 63 0.23 6.40 9.55
N ILE A 64 -0.76 5.55 9.29
CA ILE A 64 -1.65 5.61 8.14
C ILE A 64 -3.06 5.91 8.64
N LEU A 65 -3.59 7.08 8.30
CA LEU A 65 -5.00 7.38 8.53
C LEU A 65 -5.80 6.74 7.40
N VAL A 66 -6.80 5.93 7.74
CA VAL A 66 -7.74 5.34 6.79
C VAL A 66 -9.10 5.93 7.04
N ASN A 67 -9.58 6.75 6.10
CA ASN A 67 -10.88 7.40 6.17
C ASN A 67 -11.93 6.54 5.47
N ASP A 68 -13.09 6.41 6.11
CA ASP A 68 -14.28 5.89 5.44
C ASP A 68 -14.95 6.99 4.58
N GLU A 69 -16.04 6.63 3.90
CA GLU A 69 -16.82 7.54 3.04
C GLU A 69 -17.44 8.73 3.80
N ASN A 70 -17.50 8.67 5.14
CA ASN A 70 -18.04 9.73 6.01
C ASN A 70 -16.93 10.57 6.67
N GLU A 71 -15.68 10.47 6.19
CA GLU A 71 -14.49 11.15 6.74
C GLU A 71 -14.18 10.81 8.21
N GLN A 72 -14.79 9.75 8.76
CA GLN A 72 -14.40 9.21 10.05
C GLN A 72 -13.27 8.20 9.84
N GLY A 73 -12.10 8.52 10.41
CA GLY A 73 -10.88 7.79 10.12
C GLY A 73 -10.34 6.97 11.29
N ILE A 74 -9.76 5.81 10.99
CA ILE A 74 -8.95 5.04 11.92
C ILE A 74 -7.46 5.23 11.59
N THR A 75 -6.63 5.44 12.61
CA THR A 75 -5.17 5.43 12.42
C THR A 75 -4.63 4.03 12.61
N ILE A 76 -3.97 3.52 11.57
CA ILE A 76 -3.30 2.24 11.52
C ILE A 76 -1.80 2.48 11.63
N LYS A 77 -1.12 1.69 12.45
CA LYS A 77 0.31 1.82 12.70
C LYS A 77 1.04 0.62 12.13
N LEU A 78 1.98 0.84 11.22
CA LEU A 78 2.98 -0.17 10.84
C LEU A 78 4.26 0.08 11.61
N THR A 79 4.73 -0.92 12.35
CA THR A 79 5.97 -0.85 13.12
C THR A 79 7.03 -1.78 12.50
N GLY A 80 8.19 -1.22 12.17
CA GLY A 80 9.32 -1.99 11.66
C GLY A 80 10.10 -2.67 12.77
N ALA A 81 10.37 -3.96 12.66
CA ALA A 81 11.30 -4.64 13.55
C ALA A 81 12.76 -4.39 13.12
N LYS A 82 13.68 -4.38 14.08
CA LYS A 82 15.12 -4.22 13.80
C LYS A 82 15.60 -5.34 12.85
N ASP A 83 16.36 -4.96 11.83
CA ASP A 83 16.94 -5.87 10.83
C ASP A 83 15.90 -6.71 10.05
N LYS A 84 14.63 -6.25 10.03
CA LYS A 84 13.56 -6.85 9.23
C LYS A 84 13.13 -5.90 8.11
N LYS A 85 12.67 -6.49 7.01
CA LYS A 85 12.15 -5.80 5.84
C LYS A 85 10.75 -6.27 5.53
N PHE A 86 9.99 -5.41 4.88
CA PHE A 86 8.70 -5.71 4.29
C PHE A 86 8.90 -6.12 2.83
N THR A 87 8.15 -7.12 2.38
CA THR A 87 8.12 -7.50 0.97
C THR A 87 7.09 -6.63 0.26
N ILE A 88 7.50 -5.95 -0.80
CA ILE A 88 6.64 -5.08 -1.60
C ILE A 88 6.46 -5.70 -2.98
N ASP A 89 5.22 -5.90 -3.41
CA ASP A 89 4.87 -6.33 -4.77
C ASP A 89 4.06 -5.24 -5.47
N ILE A 90 4.59 -4.72 -6.58
CA ILE A 90 3.88 -3.75 -7.42
C ILE A 90 3.43 -4.48 -8.69
N SER A 91 2.13 -4.47 -8.98
CA SER A 91 1.59 -5.14 -10.15
C SER A 91 0.42 -4.39 -10.76
N ALA A 92 0.27 -4.45 -12.08
CA ALA A 92 -0.88 -3.85 -12.76
C ALA A 92 -2.19 -4.49 -12.26
N ALA A 93 -3.23 -3.68 -12.10
CA ALA A 93 -4.54 -4.17 -11.71
C ALA A 93 -5.08 -5.08 -12.82
N ARG A 94 -5.76 -6.15 -12.43
CA ARG A 94 -6.40 -7.08 -13.37
C ARG A 94 -7.89 -7.08 -13.13
N TYR A 95 -8.66 -7.06 -14.20
CA TYR A 95 -10.11 -7.16 -14.14
C TYR A 95 -10.59 -8.28 -15.06
N ARG A 96 -11.75 -8.85 -14.71
CA ARG A 96 -12.45 -9.80 -15.55
C ARG A 96 -13.55 -9.04 -16.25
N GLU A 97 -13.54 -9.07 -17.58
CA GLU A 97 -14.65 -8.57 -18.36
C GLU A 97 -15.72 -9.66 -18.44
N LEU A 98 -16.90 -9.38 -17.89
CA LEU A 98 -18.04 -10.30 -17.97
C LEU A 98 -18.84 -9.95 -19.23
N SER A 99 -18.67 -10.73 -20.30
CA SER A 99 -19.52 -10.60 -21.49
C SER A 99 -20.91 -11.19 -21.22
N SER A 100 -21.98 -10.53 -21.67
CA SER A 100 -23.37 -10.98 -21.51
C SER A 100 -23.71 -12.28 -22.26
N ASN A 101 -22.83 -12.78 -23.13
CA ASN A 101 -23.06 -14.02 -23.89
C ASN A 101 -22.31 -15.21 -23.26
N ASN A 102 -23.05 -16.27 -22.93
CA ASN A 102 -22.62 -17.49 -22.23
C ASN A 102 -21.54 -18.35 -22.95
N LEU A 103 -20.89 -17.85 -24.01
CA LEU A 103 -19.97 -18.62 -24.87
C LEU A 103 -18.60 -17.96 -25.09
N THR A 104 -18.34 -16.79 -24.51
CA THR A 104 -17.05 -16.10 -24.67
C THR A 104 -16.20 -16.16 -23.40
N ILE A 105 -14.98 -16.67 -23.60
CA ILE A 105 -13.91 -16.91 -22.64
C ILE A 105 -13.80 -15.75 -21.63
N ASN A 106 -13.82 -16.07 -20.33
CA ASN A 106 -13.49 -15.17 -19.23
C ASN A 106 -12.04 -14.65 -19.38
N GLN A 107 -11.83 -13.64 -20.23
CA GLN A 107 -10.51 -13.06 -20.44
C GLN A 107 -10.18 -12.12 -19.27
N ILE A 108 -9.09 -12.42 -18.57
CA ILE A 108 -8.51 -11.52 -17.57
C ILE A 108 -7.73 -10.46 -18.34
N LYS A 109 -8.22 -9.22 -18.30
CA LYS A 109 -7.55 -8.06 -18.88
C LYS A 109 -6.72 -7.34 -17.83
N VAL A 110 -5.62 -6.75 -18.28
CA VAL A 110 -4.72 -5.93 -17.46
C VAL A 110 -5.15 -4.47 -17.63
N ASN A 111 -5.32 -3.75 -16.52
CA ASN A 111 -5.49 -2.30 -16.53
C ASN A 111 -4.09 -1.67 -16.45
N GLU A 112 -3.67 -1.03 -17.54
CA GLU A 112 -2.37 -0.37 -17.60
C GLU A 112 -2.33 0.96 -16.83
N ASN A 113 -3.49 1.52 -16.47
CA ASN A 113 -3.61 2.82 -15.81
C ASN A 113 -3.85 2.72 -14.30
N GLU A 114 -3.99 1.51 -13.77
CA GLU A 114 -4.14 1.27 -12.34
C GLU A 114 -3.22 0.15 -11.89
N CYS A 115 -2.62 0.29 -10.72
CA CYS A 115 -1.77 -0.72 -10.14
C CYS A 115 -2.14 -1.01 -8.70
N LYS A 116 -1.62 -2.13 -8.22
CA LYS A 116 -1.70 -2.57 -6.83
C LYS A 116 -0.29 -2.59 -6.27
N LEU A 117 -0.10 -1.96 -5.12
CA LEU A 117 1.08 -2.10 -4.29
C LEU A 117 0.70 -2.95 -3.09
N ARG A 118 1.26 -4.15 -2.97
CA ARG A 118 1.03 -5.05 -1.86
C ARG A 118 2.22 -5.01 -0.91
N ILE A 119 1.94 -4.94 0.39
CA ILE A 119 2.91 -5.13 1.47
C ILE A 119 2.63 -6.50 2.09
N ASP A 120 3.63 -7.37 2.03
CA ASP A 120 3.57 -8.78 2.40
C ASP A 120 2.33 -9.46 1.78
N GLU A 121 1.47 -10.08 2.58
CA GLU A 121 0.25 -10.74 2.10
C GLU A 121 -1.03 -9.99 2.49
N ASN A 122 -0.93 -9.04 3.42
CA ASN A 122 -2.07 -8.58 4.21
C ASN A 122 -2.53 -7.16 3.85
N ILE A 123 -1.68 -6.36 3.20
CA ILE A 123 -1.97 -4.94 2.95
C ILE A 123 -1.84 -4.67 1.45
N ILE A 124 -2.86 -4.06 0.86
CA ILE A 124 -2.91 -3.75 -0.57
C ILE A 124 -3.33 -2.29 -0.71
N PHE A 125 -2.54 -1.51 -1.42
CA PHE A 125 -2.92 -0.20 -1.93
C PHE A 125 -3.34 -0.32 -3.39
N ALA A 126 -4.49 0.26 -3.73
CA ALA A 126 -4.92 0.48 -5.10
C ALA A 126 -4.59 1.92 -5.49
N ILE A 127 -3.90 2.09 -6.61
CA ILE A 127 -3.34 3.36 -7.07
C ILE A 127 -3.76 3.57 -8.53
N LYS A 128 -4.29 4.74 -8.85
CA LYS A 128 -4.65 5.12 -10.23
C LYS A 128 -3.43 5.61 -11.02
N ALA A 129 -2.46 4.73 -11.16
CA ALA A 129 -1.25 4.94 -11.95
C ALA A 129 -0.77 3.61 -12.53
N ASN A 130 0.04 3.67 -13.59
CA ASN A 130 0.69 2.48 -14.11
C ASN A 130 1.77 1.97 -13.11
N ALA A 131 2.04 0.66 -13.15
CA ALA A 131 2.99 0.05 -12.22
C ALA A 131 4.43 0.59 -12.39
N GLU A 132 4.84 0.88 -13.62
CA GLU A 132 6.19 1.36 -13.93
C GLU A 132 6.47 2.76 -13.38
N ASN A 133 5.49 3.68 -13.39
CA ASN A 133 5.69 5.02 -12.82
C ASN A 133 5.77 4.93 -11.29
N ILE A 134 4.96 4.07 -10.67
CA ILE A 134 5.06 3.84 -9.22
C ILE A 134 6.41 3.21 -8.86
N GLU A 135 6.94 2.28 -9.66
CA GLU A 135 8.28 1.74 -9.43
C GLU A 135 9.39 2.80 -9.57
N LYS A 136 9.29 3.75 -10.50
CA LYS A 136 10.28 4.84 -10.62
C LYS A 136 10.40 5.68 -9.34
N LEU A 137 9.33 5.78 -8.56
CA LEU A 137 9.34 6.50 -7.28
C LEU A 137 10.17 5.77 -6.18
N LEU A 138 10.47 4.48 -6.36
CA LEU A 138 11.43 3.75 -5.49
C LEU A 138 12.88 4.15 -5.76
N ILE A 139 13.22 4.47 -7.01
CA ILE A 139 14.61 4.61 -7.47
C ILE A 139 15.07 6.08 -7.41
N SER A 140 14.13 7.02 -7.52
CA SER A 140 14.41 8.46 -7.43
C SER A 140 14.77 8.84 -5.99
N ASN A 141 16.06 8.84 -5.66
CA ASN A 141 16.63 9.39 -4.42
C ASN A 141 16.73 10.90 -4.48
#